data_AF-A0A6L0WMW9-F1
#
_entry.id   AF-A0A6L0WMW9-F1
#
_cell.length_a   1.000
_cell.length_b   1.000
_cell.length_c   1.000
_cell.angle_alpha   90.00
_cell.angle_beta   90.00
_cell.angle_gamma   90.00
#
_symmetry.space_group_name_H-M   'P 1'
#
loop_
_entity.id
_entity.type
_entity.pdbx_description
1 polymer ?
#
loop_
_entity_poly.entity_id
_entity_poly.type
_entity_poly.pdbx_seq_one_letter_code
_entity_poly.pdbx_strand_id
1 'polypeptide(L)'
;MVSGLVELEILRGKNYPQTEDDPNPCTTQVTVLVADALSGAALSPAQLSSIQQNSNAPFYNDTLNFRVEDASEDVCLSITVSEHSRRKMPFVLFYGKQIIGLSKLKAKQRFVIPLFSEEEGIQQVEIGADTLDLESSGGAPFLSARVQFTKDKIFDKTDPYSDVDVSGKGLSFDGKNQLVPEGTQYVWLRLKSDKKWTNSFQYELSVAWRSRAPLETEAQGNIKSRKGITGGMTTISAEPDSTRTLGDIIIKKWCCRRTHQVLTRVCITAEKYGNKVTDLTFTPKEEVEFRTNKKERCVFLEQICKKRLEDACSNCLREWLNRLWILFVTGVDSDPAGPRALSYEVRKAVHDAQFTEADAIILQACLLFSFIPSLKYEVCQALSESDYQAAQPEKKIEVSTLESPQRRVTPSQETFTHVFISFVGSLLDTLTEAEIAKAAAEFKPAIWDAQQRIAKGAKSTIGSCRKKYEGSIFKGSGIHIDHLDKLGRRKQVPKFV
;
A
#
# COMPACT_ATOMS: atom_id res chain seq x y z
N MET A 1 -16.00 9.83 1.45
CA MET A 1 -15.80 9.87 -0.01
C MET A 1 -16.00 8.48 -0.56
N VAL A 2 -16.75 8.34 -1.65
CA VAL A 2 -17.16 7.08 -2.24
C VAL A 2 -16.96 7.16 -3.76
N SER A 3 -16.34 6.12 -4.33
CA SER A 3 -16.20 5.97 -5.78
C SER A 3 -17.03 4.78 -6.27
N GLY A 4 -17.61 4.90 -7.47
CA GLY A 4 -18.44 3.85 -8.05
C GLY A 4 -19.20 4.29 -9.30
N LEU A 5 -20.21 3.49 -9.65
CA LEU A 5 -21.08 3.72 -10.80
C LEU A 5 -22.51 4.02 -10.35
N VAL A 6 -23.03 5.17 -10.77
CA VAL A 6 -24.45 5.52 -10.65
C VAL A 6 -25.14 5.19 -11.96
N GLU A 7 -26.01 4.18 -11.94
CA GLU A 7 -26.88 3.80 -13.06
C GLU A 7 -28.26 4.46 -12.87
N LEU A 8 -28.67 5.29 -13.83
CA LEU A 8 -29.96 5.97 -13.86
C LEU A 8 -30.77 5.48 -15.07
N GLU A 9 -31.83 4.72 -14.83
CA GLU A 9 -32.81 4.30 -15.83
C GLU A 9 -33.97 5.30 -15.85
N ILE A 10 -34.04 6.12 -16.89
CA ILE A 10 -35.13 7.09 -17.09
C ILE A 10 -36.33 6.33 -17.67
N LEU A 11 -37.40 6.19 -16.89
CA LEU A 11 -38.56 5.40 -17.29
C LEU A 11 -39.51 6.21 -18.18
N ARG A 12 -40.15 7.22 -17.59
CA ARG A 12 -41.17 8.02 -18.28
C ARG A 12 -41.38 9.41 -17.69
N GLY A 13 -41.76 10.35 -18.53
CA GLY A 13 -42.34 11.63 -18.14
C GLY A 13 -43.87 11.54 -18.06
N LYS A 14 -44.50 12.37 -17.22
CA LYS A 14 -45.95 12.49 -17.12
C LYS A 14 -46.38 13.93 -16.85
N ASN A 15 -47.62 14.25 -17.19
CA ASN A 15 -48.26 15.55 -17.01
C ASN A 15 -47.47 16.70 -17.67
N TYR A 16 -46.83 16.43 -18.82
CA TYR A 16 -46.22 17.52 -19.58
C TYR A 16 -47.35 18.37 -20.17
N PRO A 17 -47.31 19.70 -20.00
CA PRO A 17 -48.43 20.57 -20.28
C PRO A 17 -48.79 20.56 -21.76
N GLN A 18 -50.09 20.54 -22.03
CA GLN A 18 -50.66 21.11 -23.24
C GLN A 18 -50.94 22.57 -22.92
N THR A 19 -50.23 23.49 -23.55
CA THR A 19 -50.54 24.92 -23.43
C THR A 19 -51.80 25.21 -24.24
N GLU A 20 -52.70 26.07 -23.74
CA GLU A 20 -53.92 26.47 -24.48
C GLU A 20 -53.59 27.05 -25.87
N ASP A 21 -52.41 27.64 -26.01
CA ASP A 21 -51.90 28.22 -27.26
C ASP A 21 -51.41 27.19 -28.30
N ASP A 22 -51.16 25.92 -27.94
CA ASP A 22 -50.76 24.88 -28.90
C ASP A 22 -51.03 23.45 -28.37
N PRO A 23 -52.10 22.77 -28.85
CA PRO A 23 -52.56 21.49 -28.32
C PRO A 23 -51.67 20.29 -28.70
N ASN A 24 -50.62 20.53 -29.51
CA ASN A 24 -49.80 19.47 -30.08
C ASN A 24 -48.83 18.86 -29.05
N PRO A 25 -48.64 17.52 -29.08
CA PRO A 25 -47.70 16.83 -28.19
C PRO A 25 -46.25 17.29 -28.37
N CYS A 26 -45.49 17.36 -27.27
CA CYS A 26 -44.10 17.84 -27.29
C CYS A 26 -43.10 16.77 -27.77
N THR A 27 -42.03 17.20 -28.45
CA THR A 27 -40.84 16.38 -28.69
C THR A 27 -39.77 16.71 -27.65
N THR A 28 -39.39 15.75 -26.81
CA THR A 28 -38.61 16.00 -25.58
C THR A 28 -37.34 15.16 -25.48
N GLN A 29 -36.32 15.71 -24.81
CA GLN A 29 -35.08 15.03 -24.44
C GLN A 29 -34.72 15.36 -22.99
N VAL A 30 -34.18 14.40 -22.25
CA VAL A 30 -33.74 14.59 -20.87
C VAL A 30 -32.22 14.67 -20.81
N THR A 31 -31.73 15.74 -20.21
CA THR A 31 -30.32 15.92 -19.82
C THR A 31 -30.18 15.68 -18.33
N VAL A 32 -29.17 14.91 -17.94
CA VAL A 32 -28.88 14.63 -16.53
C VAL A 32 -27.43 14.95 -16.21
N LEU A 33 -27.23 15.69 -15.14
CA LEU A 33 -25.93 15.99 -14.54
C LEU A 33 -25.88 15.45 -13.11
N VAL A 34 -24.79 14.77 -12.75
CA VAL A 34 -24.52 14.32 -11.38
C VAL A 34 -23.51 15.27 -10.75
N ALA A 35 -23.93 15.93 -9.67
CA ALA A 35 -23.08 16.81 -8.89
C ALA A 35 -22.97 16.31 -7.45
N ASP A 36 -21.87 16.67 -6.79
CA ASP A 36 -21.69 16.43 -5.37
C ASP A 36 -22.66 17.32 -4.57
N ALA A 37 -23.41 16.74 -3.62
CA ALA A 37 -24.45 17.49 -2.91
C ALA A 37 -23.89 18.57 -1.99
N LEU A 38 -22.68 18.38 -1.44
CA LEU A 38 -22.04 19.31 -0.51
C LEU A 38 -21.32 20.46 -1.24
N SER A 39 -20.51 20.13 -2.23
CA SER A 39 -19.66 21.09 -2.94
C SER A 39 -20.33 21.70 -4.18
N GLY A 40 -21.38 21.06 -4.71
CA GLY A 40 -22.01 21.45 -5.97
C GLY A 40 -21.15 21.18 -7.22
N ALA A 41 -19.97 20.58 -7.05
CA ALA A 41 -19.07 20.28 -8.15
C ALA A 41 -19.66 19.15 -9.03
N ALA A 42 -19.57 19.32 -10.35
CA ALA A 42 -19.95 18.27 -11.29
C ALA A 42 -19.01 17.06 -11.13
N LEU A 43 -19.58 15.89 -10.82
CA LEU A 43 -18.83 14.65 -10.63
C LEU A 43 -18.60 13.90 -11.95
N SER A 44 -19.42 14.19 -12.96
CA SER A 44 -19.34 13.56 -14.28
C SER A 44 -19.91 14.47 -15.38
N PRO A 45 -19.54 14.27 -16.65
CA PRO A 45 -20.16 14.99 -17.77
C PRO A 45 -21.66 14.72 -17.86
N ALA A 46 -22.44 15.73 -18.24
CA ALA A 46 -23.87 15.57 -18.48
C ALA A 46 -24.14 14.54 -19.60
N GLN A 47 -25.15 13.70 -19.42
CA GLN A 47 -25.59 12.72 -20.41
C GLN A 47 -27.02 12.99 -20.84
N LEU A 48 -27.35 12.55 -22.06
CA LEU A 48 -28.61 12.79 -22.73
C LEU A 48 -29.38 11.49 -22.94
N SER A 49 -30.70 11.53 -22.75
CA SER A 49 -31.61 10.47 -23.19
C SER A 49 -31.81 10.48 -24.71
N SER A 50 -32.48 9.44 -25.22
CA SER A 50 -33.10 9.47 -26.54
C SER A 50 -34.15 10.59 -26.64
N ILE A 51 -34.37 11.06 -27.87
CA ILE A 51 -35.41 12.05 -28.15
C ILE A 51 -36.74 11.32 -28.32
N GLN A 52 -37.74 11.70 -27.52
CA GLN A 52 -39.10 11.18 -27.59
C GLN A 52 -39.99 12.15 -28.34
N GLN A 53 -40.52 11.71 -29.49
CA GLN A 53 -41.30 12.56 -30.37
C GLN A 53 -42.78 12.56 -30.02
N ASN A 54 -43.38 13.75 -30.09
CA ASN A 54 -44.83 13.97 -30.05
C ASN A 54 -45.55 13.22 -28.92
N SER A 55 -45.09 13.36 -27.68
CA SER A 55 -45.73 12.74 -26.51
C SER A 55 -45.70 13.62 -25.27
N ASN A 56 -46.84 13.74 -24.59
CA ASN A 56 -46.99 14.41 -23.30
C ASN A 56 -46.83 13.46 -22.10
N ALA A 57 -46.63 12.17 -22.39
CA ALA A 57 -46.25 11.14 -21.43
C ALA A 57 -45.15 10.26 -22.05
N PRO A 58 -43.96 10.82 -22.33
CA PRO A 58 -42.90 10.13 -23.06
C PRO A 58 -42.37 8.93 -22.27
N PHE A 59 -42.13 7.81 -22.96
CA PHE A 59 -41.46 6.63 -22.42
C PHE A 59 -40.03 6.57 -22.96
N TYR A 60 -39.06 6.92 -22.12
CA TYR A 60 -37.65 6.96 -22.53
C TYR A 60 -37.03 5.56 -22.46
N ASN A 61 -37.19 4.87 -21.33
CA ASN A 61 -36.54 3.58 -21.02
C ASN A 61 -35.02 3.57 -21.28
N ASP A 62 -34.37 4.73 -21.18
CA ASP A 62 -32.94 4.89 -21.40
C ASP A 62 -32.16 4.65 -20.10
N THR A 63 -31.00 4.02 -20.20
CA THR A 63 -30.10 3.83 -19.06
C THR A 63 -28.84 4.68 -19.24
N LEU A 64 -28.64 5.62 -18.32
CA LEU A 64 -27.47 6.51 -18.25
C LEU A 64 -26.53 6.04 -17.15
N ASN A 65 -25.22 6.10 -17.41
CA ASN A 65 -24.20 5.53 -16.54
C ASN A 65 -23.16 6.58 -16.17
N PHE A 66 -23.13 6.99 -14.92
CA PHE A 66 -22.23 8.03 -14.42
C PHE A 66 -21.18 7.43 -13.51
N ARG A 67 -19.91 7.54 -13.91
CA ARG A 67 -18.78 7.21 -13.04
C ARG A 67 -18.55 8.37 -12.10
N VAL A 68 -18.54 8.10 -10.80
CA VAL A 68 -18.29 9.10 -9.75
C VAL A 68 -17.03 8.71 -8.99
N GLU A 69 -16.15 9.68 -8.79
CA GLU A 69 -14.90 9.54 -8.06
C GLU A 69 -14.90 10.50 -6.87
N ASP A 70 -14.52 9.99 -5.70
CA ASP A 70 -14.43 10.76 -4.45
C ASP A 70 -15.69 11.59 -4.12
N ALA A 71 -16.88 11.07 -4.44
CA ALA A 71 -18.14 11.73 -4.13
C ALA A 71 -18.42 11.71 -2.62
N SER A 72 -19.11 12.72 -2.10
CA SER A 72 -19.71 12.63 -0.77
C SER A 72 -20.79 11.52 -0.71
N GLU A 73 -21.29 11.21 0.48
CA GLU A 73 -22.31 10.14 0.62
C GLU A 73 -23.63 10.48 -0.09
N ASP A 74 -23.88 11.76 -0.37
CA ASP A 74 -25.06 12.26 -1.05
C ASP A 74 -24.68 12.92 -2.39
N VAL A 75 -25.40 12.56 -3.45
CA VAL A 75 -25.23 13.17 -4.78
C VAL A 75 -26.52 13.85 -5.22
N CYS A 76 -26.40 14.94 -5.97
CA CYS A 76 -27.51 15.66 -6.55
C CYS A 76 -27.62 15.33 -8.05
N LEU A 77 -28.73 14.71 -8.44
CA LEU A 77 -29.12 14.60 -9.85
C LEU A 77 -29.82 15.88 -10.26
N SER A 78 -29.20 16.65 -11.16
CA SER A 78 -29.84 17.79 -11.83
C SER A 78 -30.36 17.35 -13.19
N ILE A 79 -31.65 17.54 -13.42
CA ILE A 79 -32.39 17.08 -14.59
C ILE A 79 -32.93 18.28 -15.33
N THR A 80 -32.78 18.26 -16.64
CA THR A 80 -33.30 19.28 -17.55
C THR A 80 -34.04 18.59 -18.67
N VAL A 81 -35.30 18.95 -18.91
CA VAL A 81 -36.10 18.43 -20.02
C VAL A 81 -36.20 19.51 -21.09
N SER A 82 -35.64 19.26 -22.27
CA SER A 82 -35.67 20.19 -23.40
C SER A 82 -36.72 19.81 -24.44
N GLU A 83 -37.34 20.81 -25.06
CA GLU A 83 -38.20 20.64 -26.23
C GLU A 83 -37.45 20.88 -27.54
N HIS A 84 -37.75 20.10 -28.57
CA HIS A 84 -37.09 20.19 -29.88
C HIS A 84 -38.03 20.51 -31.05
N SER A 85 -39.35 20.56 -30.82
CA SER A 85 -40.35 20.71 -31.89
C SER A 85 -40.71 22.17 -32.22
N ARG A 86 -40.95 23.01 -31.21
CA ARG A 86 -41.56 24.34 -31.42
C ARG A 86 -40.59 25.47 -31.78
N ARG A 87 -39.29 25.31 -31.50
CA ARG A 87 -38.27 26.35 -31.78
C ARG A 87 -37.11 25.76 -32.59
N LYS A 88 -36.48 26.61 -33.42
CA LYS A 88 -35.29 26.24 -34.20
C LYS A 88 -34.12 25.77 -33.32
N MET A 89 -34.04 26.30 -32.10
CA MET A 89 -33.09 25.85 -31.09
C MET A 89 -33.86 25.20 -29.93
N PRO A 90 -33.38 24.06 -29.42
CA PRO A 90 -33.98 23.44 -28.25
C PRO A 90 -33.98 24.39 -27.06
N PHE A 91 -35.05 24.37 -26.28
CA PHE A 91 -35.16 25.17 -25.07
C PHE A 91 -35.64 24.30 -23.91
N VAL A 92 -35.27 24.69 -22.69
CA VAL A 92 -35.65 23.95 -21.49
C VAL A 92 -37.12 24.20 -21.18
N LEU A 93 -37.88 23.12 -21.05
CA LEU A 93 -39.25 23.13 -20.55
C LEU A 93 -39.29 22.98 -19.04
N PHE A 94 -38.46 22.08 -18.49
CA PHE A 94 -38.47 21.77 -17.08
C PHE A 94 -37.09 21.56 -16.48
N TYR A 95 -37.00 21.90 -15.19
CA TYR A 95 -35.90 21.59 -14.31
C TYR A 95 -36.38 20.67 -13.18
N GLY A 96 -35.53 19.74 -12.77
CA GLY A 96 -35.75 18.90 -11.59
C GLY A 96 -34.43 18.67 -10.86
N LYS A 97 -34.45 18.58 -9.54
CA LYS A 97 -33.30 18.15 -8.74
C LYS A 97 -33.71 17.07 -7.75
N GLN A 98 -32.86 16.06 -7.61
CA GLN A 98 -33.06 14.97 -6.65
C GLN A 98 -31.76 14.67 -5.91
N ILE A 99 -31.78 14.75 -4.58
CA ILE A 99 -30.66 14.31 -3.74
C ILE A 99 -30.80 12.82 -3.46
N ILE A 100 -29.71 12.09 -3.57
CA ILE A 100 -29.63 10.64 -3.44
C ILE A 100 -28.51 10.28 -2.49
N GLY A 101 -28.86 9.62 -1.38
CA GLY A 101 -27.87 9.00 -0.50
C GLY A 101 -27.37 7.69 -1.07
N LEU A 102 -26.12 7.67 -1.54
CA LEU A 102 -25.47 6.52 -2.17
C LEU A 102 -25.42 5.30 -1.22
N SER A 103 -25.26 5.53 0.09
CA SER A 103 -25.25 4.48 1.11
C SER A 103 -26.61 3.79 1.33
N LYS A 104 -27.70 4.47 0.97
CA LYS A 104 -29.09 3.95 1.10
C LYS A 104 -29.51 3.09 -0.10
N LEU A 105 -28.79 3.19 -1.23
CA LEU A 105 -29.05 2.44 -2.46
C LEU A 105 -28.47 1.02 -2.42
N LYS A 106 -29.10 0.10 -1.67
CA LYS A 106 -28.70 -1.32 -1.63
C LYS A 106 -29.16 -2.13 -2.85
N ALA A 107 -30.16 -1.63 -3.57
CA ALA A 107 -30.74 -2.21 -4.77
C ALA A 107 -31.25 -1.08 -5.68
N LYS A 108 -31.65 -1.42 -6.91
CA LYS A 108 -32.27 -0.46 -7.84
C LYS A 108 -33.59 0.07 -7.26
N GLN A 109 -33.63 1.36 -6.93
CA GLN A 109 -34.78 2.03 -6.30
C GLN A 109 -35.46 2.96 -7.30
N ARG A 110 -36.79 3.08 -7.22
CA ARG A 110 -37.58 3.96 -8.10
C ARG A 110 -37.83 5.31 -7.42
N PHE A 111 -37.65 6.38 -8.19
CA PHE A 111 -37.85 7.76 -7.79
C PHE A 111 -38.89 8.42 -8.71
N VAL A 112 -39.64 9.37 -8.15
CA VAL A 112 -40.54 10.27 -8.86
C VAL A 112 -40.01 11.68 -8.61
N ILE A 113 -39.44 12.28 -9.65
CA ILE A 113 -38.74 13.55 -9.57
C ILE A 113 -39.69 14.63 -10.08
N PRO A 114 -40.14 15.57 -9.22
CA PRO A 114 -40.99 16.67 -9.65
C PRO A 114 -40.24 17.60 -10.60
N LEU A 115 -40.97 18.15 -11.56
CA LEU A 115 -40.43 19.03 -12.60
C LEU A 115 -41.07 20.42 -12.48
N PHE A 116 -40.27 21.46 -12.67
CA PHE A 116 -40.68 22.86 -12.53
C PHE A 116 -40.27 23.67 -13.77
N SER A 117 -41.09 24.62 -14.19
CA SER A 117 -40.84 25.43 -15.40
C SER A 117 -39.73 26.47 -15.22
N GLU A 118 -39.43 26.85 -13.98
CA GLU A 118 -38.41 27.84 -13.63
C GLU A 118 -37.30 27.21 -12.79
N GLU A 119 -36.06 27.62 -13.03
CA GLU A 119 -34.89 27.11 -12.31
C GLU A 119 -34.85 27.55 -10.83
N GLU A 120 -35.44 28.71 -10.51
CA GLU A 120 -35.45 29.29 -9.16
C GLU A 120 -36.48 28.62 -8.22
N GLY A 121 -37.44 27.86 -8.75
CA GLY A 121 -38.49 27.17 -7.99
C GLY A 121 -38.13 25.76 -7.50
N ILE A 122 -36.88 25.32 -7.69
CA ILE A 122 -36.46 23.94 -7.39
C ILE A 122 -36.30 23.77 -5.87
N GLN A 123 -37.35 23.30 -5.19
CA GLN A 123 -37.21 22.80 -3.81
C GLN A 123 -36.39 21.51 -3.82
N GLN A 124 -35.31 21.48 -3.03
CA GLN A 124 -34.53 20.26 -2.79
C GLN A 124 -35.40 19.26 -2.04
N VAL A 125 -35.79 18.17 -2.70
CA VAL A 125 -36.49 17.06 -2.05
C VAL A 125 -35.46 16.10 -1.47
N GLU A 126 -35.15 16.27 -0.18
CA GLU A 126 -34.39 15.28 0.61
C GLU A 126 -35.29 14.09 0.94
N ILE A 127 -34.81 12.85 0.73
CA ILE A 127 -35.58 11.65 1.12
C ILE A 127 -35.06 11.10 2.46
N GLY A 128 -35.85 11.37 3.49
CA GLY A 128 -36.23 10.35 4.48
C GLY A 128 -37.28 9.43 3.86
N ALA A 129 -37.19 8.14 4.15
CA ALA A 129 -37.99 7.10 3.52
C ALA A 129 -39.49 7.29 3.73
N ASP A 130 -40.16 7.94 2.78
CA ASP A 130 -41.57 7.76 2.47
C ASP A 130 -41.74 8.03 0.97
N THR A 131 -42.08 6.98 0.22
CA THR A 131 -42.62 7.06 -1.13
C THR A 131 -43.92 7.88 -1.06
N LEU A 132 -43.79 9.20 -1.13
CA LEU A 132 -44.92 10.12 -1.11
C LEU A 132 -45.79 9.91 -2.35
N ASP A 133 -47.10 9.95 -2.10
CA ASP A 133 -48.27 9.87 -2.97
C ASP A 133 -48.31 10.91 -4.12
N LEU A 134 -47.19 11.19 -4.81
CA LEU A 134 -47.19 12.06 -5.98
C LEU A 134 -47.81 11.41 -7.22
N GLU A 135 -47.96 10.07 -7.25
CA GLU A 135 -48.72 9.42 -8.33
C GLU A 135 -50.23 9.71 -8.24
N SER A 136 -50.75 10.18 -7.08
CA SER A 136 -52.17 10.55 -6.88
C SER A 136 -52.46 12.06 -6.93
N SER A 137 -51.42 12.91 -6.97
CA SER A 137 -51.53 14.36 -7.17
C SER A 137 -51.71 14.68 -8.66
N GLY A 138 -52.97 14.78 -9.09
CA GLY A 138 -53.33 15.09 -10.47
C GLY A 138 -52.99 16.55 -10.82
N GLY A 139 -51.84 16.79 -11.45
CA GLY A 139 -51.60 18.04 -12.18
C GLY A 139 -50.14 18.39 -12.53
N ALA A 140 -49.18 18.11 -11.65
CA ALA A 140 -47.80 18.58 -11.83
C ALA A 140 -46.95 17.66 -12.73
N PRO A 141 -46.07 18.21 -13.60
CA PRO A 141 -45.14 17.41 -14.39
C PRO A 141 -44.11 16.70 -13.52
N PHE A 142 -43.80 15.44 -13.87
CA PHE A 142 -42.78 14.67 -13.16
C PHE A 142 -42.05 13.69 -14.10
N LEU A 143 -40.86 13.27 -13.67
CA LEU A 143 -40.06 12.22 -14.30
C LEU A 143 -39.93 11.03 -13.36
N SER A 144 -40.28 9.83 -13.81
CA SER A 144 -39.98 8.61 -13.08
C SER A 144 -38.67 8.01 -13.54
N ALA A 145 -37.79 7.72 -12.60
CA ALA A 145 -36.51 7.08 -12.88
C ALA A 145 -36.20 5.97 -11.86
N ARG A 146 -35.32 5.05 -12.21
CA ARG A 146 -34.75 4.08 -11.27
C ARG A 146 -33.26 4.31 -11.14
N VAL A 147 -32.77 4.35 -9.92
CA VAL A 147 -31.36 4.59 -9.64
C VAL A 147 -30.78 3.38 -8.92
N GLN A 148 -29.60 2.96 -9.36
CA GLN A 148 -28.78 1.98 -8.68
C GLN A 148 -27.38 2.56 -8.51
N PHE A 149 -26.79 2.35 -7.33
CA PHE A 149 -25.39 2.64 -7.12
C PHE A 149 -24.63 1.33 -6.94
N THR A 150 -23.60 1.15 -7.76
CA THR A 150 -22.65 0.05 -7.60
C THR A 150 -21.35 0.66 -7.12
N LYS A 151 -21.08 0.54 -5.81
CA LYS A 151 -19.79 0.93 -5.24
C LYS A 151 -18.69 0.15 -5.94
N ASP A 152 -17.61 0.82 -6.30
CA ASP A 152 -16.43 0.12 -6.81
C ASP A 152 -16.02 -0.93 -5.79
N LYS A 153 -15.83 -2.17 -6.26
CA LYS A 153 -15.14 -3.17 -5.45
C LYS A 153 -13.74 -2.63 -5.26
N ILE A 154 -13.47 -2.12 -4.05
CA ILE A 154 -12.11 -1.91 -3.57
C ILE A 154 -11.52 -3.31 -3.52
N PHE A 155 -10.93 -3.75 -4.63
CA PHE A 155 -9.84 -4.69 -4.51
C PHE A 155 -8.78 -3.90 -3.76
N ASP A 156 -8.66 -4.16 -2.47
CA ASP A 156 -7.43 -3.86 -1.75
C ASP A 156 -6.33 -4.60 -2.51
N LYS A 157 -5.74 -3.91 -3.49
CA LYS A 157 -4.41 -4.20 -4.01
C LYS A 157 -3.35 -3.73 -3.01
N THR A 158 -3.76 -3.43 -1.78
CA THR A 158 -2.88 -3.20 -0.66
C THR A 158 -2.19 -4.52 -0.38
N ASP A 159 -0.93 -4.61 -0.84
CA ASP A 159 -0.05 -5.73 -0.49
C ASP A 159 -0.12 -5.88 1.04
N PRO A 160 -0.61 -7.01 1.59
CA PRO A 160 -0.77 -7.17 3.04
C PRO A 160 0.59 -7.14 3.78
N TYR A 161 1.68 -7.21 3.02
CA TYR A 161 3.03 -7.11 3.49
C TYR A 161 3.69 -5.79 3.08
N SER A 162 2.93 -4.80 2.61
CA SER A 162 3.49 -3.49 2.27
C SER A 162 4.06 -2.80 3.51
N ASP A 163 5.06 -1.96 3.27
CA ASP A 163 5.55 -1.05 4.30
C ASP A 163 4.49 0.03 4.59
N VAL A 164 4.64 0.75 5.70
CA VAL A 164 3.75 1.87 6.05
C VAL A 164 4.05 3.05 5.12
N ASP A 165 2.99 3.60 4.51
CA ASP A 165 3.10 4.85 3.78
C ASP A 165 3.06 6.03 4.75
N VAL A 166 4.11 6.84 4.72
CA VAL A 166 4.24 8.10 5.46
C VAL A 166 4.26 9.31 4.52
N SER A 167 4.04 9.09 3.21
CA SER A 167 3.87 10.15 2.25
C SER A 167 2.68 11.03 2.64
N GLY A 168 2.85 12.36 2.58
CA GLY A 168 1.82 13.32 3.01
C GLY A 168 1.82 13.69 4.50
N LYS A 169 2.62 13.04 5.37
CA LYS A 169 2.65 13.39 6.82
C LYS A 169 3.29 14.73 7.19
N GLY A 170 3.69 15.57 6.23
CA GLY A 170 4.22 16.92 6.53
C GLY A 170 5.36 16.92 7.57
N LEU A 171 6.20 15.88 7.54
CA LEU A 171 7.23 15.63 8.55
C LEU A 171 8.18 16.83 8.65
N SER A 172 8.27 17.43 9.84
CA SER A 172 9.15 18.57 10.11
C SER A 172 9.86 18.43 11.45
N PHE A 173 11.05 19.02 11.56
CA PHE A 173 11.82 19.08 12.81
C PHE A 173 11.28 20.19 13.71
N ASP A 174 10.04 20.06 14.17
CA ASP A 174 9.38 21.06 15.03
C ASP A 174 9.62 20.79 16.54
N GLY A 175 10.35 19.72 16.87
CA GLY A 175 10.67 19.31 18.24
C GLY A 175 9.49 18.69 19.00
N LYS A 176 8.31 18.52 18.37
CA LYS A 176 7.12 17.93 19.01
C LYS A 176 7.11 16.41 18.97
N ASN A 177 7.85 15.81 18.04
CA ASN A 177 7.94 14.36 17.90
C ASN A 177 9.09 13.81 18.76
N GLN A 178 8.76 13.06 19.81
CA GLN A 178 9.74 12.31 20.59
C GLN A 178 10.18 11.08 19.78
N LEU A 179 11.24 11.27 18.99
CA LEU A 179 11.75 10.26 18.05
C LEU A 179 12.74 9.26 18.69
N VAL A 180 12.91 9.27 20.02
CA VAL A 180 13.77 8.34 20.74
C VAL A 180 12.93 7.63 21.80
N PRO A 181 12.86 6.28 21.84
CA PRO A 181 12.13 5.57 22.89
C PRO A 181 12.76 5.86 24.26
N GLU A 182 11.93 6.14 25.27
CA GLU A 182 12.40 6.26 26.64
C GLU A 182 12.79 4.87 27.19
N GLY A 183 13.99 4.75 27.75
CA GLY A 183 14.43 3.54 28.48
C GLY A 183 15.23 2.49 27.70
N THR A 184 15.24 2.51 26.37
CA THR A 184 15.94 1.50 25.54
C THR A 184 16.67 2.11 24.34
N GLN A 185 17.80 2.76 24.59
CA GLN A 185 18.67 3.28 23.53
C GLN A 185 19.69 2.23 23.06
N TYR A 186 19.98 2.24 21.75
CA TYR A 186 21.04 1.44 21.10
C TYR A 186 20.79 -0.08 21.15
N VAL A 187 19.53 -0.51 21.04
CA VAL A 187 19.16 -1.94 21.08
C VAL A 187 19.80 -2.70 19.92
N TRP A 188 19.83 -2.09 18.73
CA TRP A 188 20.48 -2.65 17.54
C TRP A 188 21.99 -2.90 17.76
N LEU A 189 22.66 -2.03 18.51
CA LEU A 189 24.09 -2.16 18.81
C LEU A 189 24.33 -3.34 19.76
N ARG A 190 23.45 -3.55 20.75
CA ARG A 190 23.53 -4.74 21.63
C ARG A 190 23.33 -6.03 20.84
N LEU A 191 22.34 -6.06 19.94
CA LEU A 191 22.08 -7.20 19.05
C LEU A 191 23.29 -7.55 18.18
N LYS A 192 24.07 -6.54 17.78
CA LYS A 192 25.21 -6.72 16.88
C LYS A 192 26.54 -6.99 17.60
N SER A 193 26.80 -6.27 18.69
CA SER A 193 28.11 -6.23 19.34
C SER A 193 28.17 -6.99 20.67
N ASP A 194 27.04 -7.24 21.34
CA ASP A 194 26.99 -7.97 22.61
C ASP A 194 26.45 -9.40 22.42
N LYS A 195 27.38 -10.35 22.26
CA LYS A 195 27.06 -11.77 22.07
C LYS A 195 26.35 -12.37 23.29
N LYS A 196 26.67 -11.93 24.50
CA LYS A 196 26.05 -12.48 25.73
C LYS A 196 24.59 -12.05 25.81
N TRP A 197 24.34 -10.75 25.61
CA TRP A 197 22.98 -10.21 25.56
C TRP A 197 22.16 -10.86 24.45
N THR A 198 22.74 -11.00 23.26
CA THR A 198 22.08 -11.59 22.10
C THR A 198 21.71 -13.06 22.32
N ASN A 199 22.60 -13.85 22.94
CA ASN A 199 22.30 -15.25 23.26
C ASN A 199 21.16 -15.36 24.28
N SER A 200 21.14 -14.52 25.32
CA SER A 200 20.05 -14.50 26.31
C SER A 200 18.73 -14.06 25.68
N PHE A 201 18.75 -13.01 24.86
CA PHE A 201 17.58 -12.56 24.10
C PHE A 201 17.02 -13.68 23.21
N GLN A 202 17.88 -14.37 22.45
CA GLN A 202 17.45 -15.47 21.58
C GLN A 202 16.80 -16.63 22.36
N TYR A 203 17.33 -16.95 23.54
CA TYR A 203 16.73 -17.97 24.40
C TYR A 203 15.33 -17.56 24.85
N GLU A 204 15.18 -16.37 25.42
CA GLU A 204 13.87 -15.87 25.89
C GLU A 204 12.86 -15.73 24.74
N LEU A 205 13.30 -15.24 23.59
CA LEU A 205 12.47 -15.13 22.40
C LEU A 205 12.00 -16.51 21.93
N SER A 206 12.89 -17.50 21.94
CA SER A 206 12.54 -18.88 21.59
C SER A 206 11.52 -19.44 22.56
N VAL A 207 11.64 -19.17 23.87
CA VAL A 207 10.66 -19.60 24.88
C VAL A 207 9.30 -18.95 24.62
N ALA A 208 9.26 -17.63 24.39
CA ALA A 208 8.02 -16.89 24.17
C ALA A 208 7.25 -17.35 22.92
N TRP A 209 7.97 -17.78 21.87
CA TRP A 209 7.39 -18.15 20.57
C TRP A 209 7.30 -19.66 20.31
N ARG A 210 7.83 -20.50 21.20
CA ARG A 210 7.85 -21.97 21.04
C ARG A 210 6.45 -22.54 20.84
N SER A 211 5.54 -22.26 21.77
CA SER A 211 4.17 -22.78 21.77
C SER A 211 3.18 -22.00 20.90
N ARG A 212 3.62 -20.91 20.25
CA ARG A 212 2.76 -20.05 19.44
C ARG A 212 2.60 -20.63 18.02
N ALA A 213 1.40 -20.46 17.48
CA ALA A 213 1.13 -20.71 16.07
C ALA A 213 1.86 -19.66 15.19
N PRO A 214 2.19 -20.01 13.94
CA PRO A 214 2.73 -19.04 12.99
C PRO A 214 1.77 -17.87 12.75
N LEU A 215 2.28 -16.66 12.53
CA LEU A 215 1.47 -15.45 12.34
C LEU A 215 0.61 -15.48 11.06
N GLU A 216 0.94 -16.31 10.07
CA GLU A 216 0.24 -16.38 8.77
C GLU A 216 -0.95 -17.36 8.73
N THR A 217 -1.50 -17.82 9.85
CA THR A 217 -2.74 -18.64 9.85
C THR A 217 -4.04 -17.82 9.77
N GLU A 218 -4.10 -16.79 8.92
CA GLU A 218 -5.37 -16.20 8.50
C GLU A 218 -5.78 -16.69 7.10
N ALA A 219 -7.02 -17.20 7.05
CA ALA A 219 -7.62 -18.01 6.01
C ALA A 219 -7.53 -17.43 4.58
N GLN A 220 -6.81 -18.13 3.70
CA GLN A 220 -7.24 -18.18 2.30
C GLN A 220 -8.55 -18.96 2.21
N GLY A 221 -9.66 -18.22 2.20
CA GLY A 221 -10.95 -18.71 1.73
C GLY A 221 -11.84 -19.33 2.79
N ASN A 222 -13.09 -18.88 2.80
CA ASN A 222 -14.23 -19.48 3.51
C ASN A 222 -14.23 -21.01 3.44
N ILE A 223 -13.72 -21.68 4.47
CA ILE A 223 -14.14 -23.02 4.82
C ILE A 223 -14.94 -22.88 6.12
N LYS A 224 -16.25 -23.06 5.98
CA LYS A 224 -17.21 -23.11 7.08
C LYS A 224 -16.61 -23.86 8.27
N SER A 225 -16.53 -23.19 9.43
CA SER A 225 -16.28 -23.88 10.69
C SER A 225 -17.43 -24.86 10.92
N ARG A 226 -17.17 -26.15 10.73
CA ARG A 226 -18.15 -27.19 11.04
C ARG A 226 -17.97 -27.55 12.50
N LYS A 227 -19.05 -27.38 13.27
CA LYS A 227 -19.19 -27.76 14.68
C LYS A 227 -18.69 -29.18 14.94
N GLY A 228 -18.16 -29.34 16.15
CA GLY A 228 -17.36 -30.47 16.59
C GLY A 228 -18.06 -31.82 16.57
N ILE A 229 -17.22 -32.85 16.49
CA ILE A 229 -17.51 -34.20 16.97
C ILE A 229 -16.35 -34.57 17.89
N THR A 230 -16.72 -34.73 19.16
CA THR A 230 -15.96 -35.38 20.22
C THR A 230 -15.55 -36.79 19.81
N GLY A 231 -14.30 -37.16 20.09
CA GLY A 231 -13.86 -38.56 20.06
C GLY A 231 -12.81 -38.85 18.99
N GLY A 232 -11.54 -38.77 19.38
CA GLY A 232 -10.42 -39.21 18.57
C GLY A 232 -9.12 -38.61 19.09
N MET A 233 -8.41 -39.35 19.95
CA MET A 233 -7.00 -39.09 20.23
C MET A 233 -6.22 -39.24 18.91
N THR A 234 -6.18 -38.17 18.11
CA THR A 234 -5.09 -37.98 17.17
C THR A 234 -3.90 -37.55 17.99
N THR A 235 -3.00 -38.50 18.24
CA THR A 235 -1.61 -38.24 18.58
C THR A 235 -1.10 -37.14 17.66
N ILE A 236 -1.01 -35.92 18.21
CA ILE A 236 -0.20 -34.84 17.65
C ILE A 236 1.20 -35.45 17.60
N SER A 237 1.62 -35.89 16.41
CA SER A 237 3.02 -36.20 16.16
C SER A 237 3.76 -34.87 16.26
N ALA A 238 4.15 -34.54 17.50
CA ALA A 238 5.06 -33.47 17.79
C ALA A 238 6.42 -33.92 17.25
N GLU A 239 6.72 -33.55 16.00
CA GLU A 239 8.12 -33.32 15.66
C GLU A 239 8.67 -32.33 16.70
N PRO A 240 9.86 -32.57 17.27
CA PRO A 240 10.42 -31.70 18.28
C PRO A 240 10.54 -30.29 17.71
N ASP A 241 9.98 -29.29 18.42
CA ASP A 241 10.02 -27.87 18.09
C ASP A 241 11.41 -27.48 17.53
N SER A 242 11.51 -27.37 16.20
CA SER A 242 12.77 -27.18 15.49
C SER A 242 13.23 -25.71 15.47
N THR A 243 12.53 -24.82 16.19
CA THR A 243 12.89 -23.42 16.34
C THR A 243 14.01 -23.27 17.36
N ARG A 244 15.26 -23.26 16.88
CA ARG A 244 16.47 -23.16 17.71
C ARG A 244 17.18 -21.81 17.58
N THR A 245 16.88 -21.06 16.52
CA THR A 245 17.57 -19.82 16.18
C THR A 245 16.60 -18.68 15.94
N LEU A 246 17.10 -17.44 16.02
CA LEU A 246 16.33 -16.24 15.63
C LEU A 246 15.83 -16.36 14.17
N GLY A 247 16.67 -16.88 13.27
CA GLY A 247 16.27 -17.17 11.89
C GLY A 247 15.10 -18.13 11.78
N ASP A 248 15.04 -19.19 12.60
CA ASP A 248 13.89 -20.09 12.62
C ASP A 248 12.60 -19.38 13.06
N ILE A 249 12.68 -18.49 14.04
CA ILE A 249 11.52 -17.71 14.51
C ILE A 249 11.03 -16.79 13.39
N ILE A 250 11.94 -16.06 12.73
CA ILE A 250 11.62 -15.14 11.64
C ILE A 250 10.88 -15.84 10.50
N ILE A 251 11.31 -17.05 10.13
CA ILE A 251 10.79 -17.76 8.97
C ILE A 251 9.59 -18.66 9.32
N LYS A 252 9.67 -19.41 10.42
CA LYS A 252 8.68 -20.44 10.78
C LYS A 252 7.55 -19.91 11.66
N LYS A 253 7.82 -18.90 12.50
CA LYS A 253 6.83 -18.35 13.44
C LYS A 253 6.29 -17.01 12.96
N TRP A 254 7.16 -16.06 12.64
CA TRP A 254 6.74 -14.76 12.13
C TRP A 254 6.36 -14.81 10.65
N CYS A 255 6.92 -15.75 9.89
CA CYS A 255 6.67 -15.90 8.46
C CYS A 255 6.95 -14.61 7.68
N CYS A 256 8.05 -13.93 8.01
CA CYS A 256 8.41 -12.68 7.34
C CYS A 256 8.64 -12.91 5.83
N ARG A 257 8.06 -12.02 5.02
CA ARG A 257 8.17 -11.99 3.56
C ARG A 257 9.00 -10.82 3.03
N ARG A 258 9.29 -9.85 3.91
CA ARG A 258 9.94 -8.58 3.59
C ARG A 258 11.04 -8.25 4.60
N THR A 259 12.06 -7.52 4.18
CA THR A 259 13.16 -7.08 5.06
C THR A 259 12.64 -6.20 6.18
N HIS A 260 11.76 -5.24 5.87
CA HIS A 260 11.23 -4.32 6.87
C HIS A 260 10.48 -5.04 7.99
N GLN A 261 9.71 -6.09 7.70
CA GLN A 261 9.04 -6.93 8.70
C GLN A 261 10.04 -7.59 9.66
N VAL A 262 11.16 -8.10 9.12
CA VAL A 262 12.22 -8.68 9.95
C VAL A 262 12.78 -7.63 10.89
N LEU A 263 13.15 -6.46 10.37
CA LEU A 263 13.72 -5.37 11.18
C LEU A 263 12.73 -4.89 12.25
N THR A 264 11.47 -4.66 11.90
CA THR A 264 10.42 -4.24 12.83
C THR A 264 10.26 -5.25 13.97
N ARG A 265 10.08 -6.54 13.66
CA ARG A 265 9.75 -7.57 14.64
C ARG A 265 10.93 -7.92 15.55
N VAL A 266 12.15 -7.91 15.00
CA VAL A 266 13.37 -8.06 15.82
C VAL A 266 13.52 -6.87 16.77
N CYS A 267 13.37 -5.64 16.29
CA CYS A 267 13.55 -4.45 17.12
C CYS A 267 12.49 -4.34 18.22
N ILE A 268 11.20 -4.50 17.91
CA ILE A 268 10.13 -4.37 18.91
C ILE A 268 10.27 -5.41 20.03
N THR A 269 10.66 -6.65 19.70
CA THR A 269 10.87 -7.71 20.70
C THR A 269 12.15 -7.50 21.50
N ALA A 270 13.21 -6.99 20.87
CA ALA A 270 14.45 -6.64 21.53
C ALA A 270 14.29 -5.44 22.48
N GLU A 271 13.47 -4.45 22.13
CA GLU A 271 13.10 -3.34 23.01
C GLU A 271 12.29 -3.81 24.22
N LYS A 272 11.27 -4.67 24.01
CA LYS A 272 10.53 -5.30 25.12
C LYS A 272 11.48 -6.05 26.07
N TYR A 273 12.41 -6.82 25.53
CA TYR A 273 13.41 -7.52 26.34
C TYR A 273 14.34 -6.57 27.09
N GLY A 274 14.82 -5.50 26.44
CA GLY A 274 15.64 -4.45 27.06
C GLY A 274 14.93 -3.75 28.22
N ASN A 275 13.61 -3.58 28.11
CA ASN A 275 12.73 -3.03 29.14
C ASN A 275 12.28 -4.08 30.20
N LYS A 276 12.88 -5.27 30.20
CA LYS A 276 12.59 -6.38 31.14
C LYS A 276 11.14 -6.87 31.10
N VAL A 277 10.47 -6.72 29.96
CA VAL A 277 9.15 -7.30 29.72
C VAL A 277 9.32 -8.81 29.52
N THR A 278 8.52 -9.61 30.24
CA THR A 278 8.59 -11.08 30.19
C THR A 278 7.88 -11.65 28.96
N ASP A 279 6.82 -11.01 28.48
CA ASP A 279 6.13 -11.38 27.25
C ASP A 279 6.74 -10.66 26.03
N LEU A 280 7.51 -11.40 25.23
CA LEU A 280 8.16 -10.93 24.00
C LEU A 280 7.28 -11.11 22.75
N THR A 281 5.96 -11.22 22.92
CA THR A 281 5.00 -11.16 21.80
C THR A 281 4.62 -9.72 21.48
N PHE A 282 3.97 -9.50 20.33
CA PHE A 282 3.47 -8.20 19.92
C PHE A 282 2.13 -8.35 19.21
N THR A 283 1.31 -7.30 19.27
CA THR A 283 0.04 -7.25 18.53
C THR A 283 0.24 -6.62 17.14
N PRO A 284 -0.67 -6.87 16.18
CA PRO A 284 -0.63 -6.18 14.88
C PRO A 284 -0.64 -4.64 15.01
N LYS A 285 -1.37 -4.11 15.99
CA LYS A 285 -1.42 -2.67 16.25
C LYS A 285 -0.08 -2.13 16.73
N GLU A 286 0.56 -2.82 17.68
CA GLU A 286 1.91 -2.47 18.16
C GLU A 286 2.93 -2.53 17.02
N GLU A 287 2.86 -3.55 16.15
CA GLU A 287 3.76 -3.68 15.00
C GLU A 287 3.62 -2.49 14.04
N VAL A 288 2.39 -2.09 13.70
CA VAL A 288 2.12 -0.97 12.79
C VAL A 288 2.56 0.36 13.39
N GLU A 289 2.25 0.63 14.65
CA GLU A 289 2.66 1.85 15.35
C GLU A 289 4.19 1.97 15.40
N PHE A 290 4.85 0.89 15.81
CA PHE A 290 6.31 0.82 15.88
C PHE A 290 6.96 1.03 14.51
N ARG A 291 6.42 0.38 13.47
CA ARG A 291 6.90 0.52 12.09
C ARG A 291 6.74 1.94 11.57
N THR A 292 5.60 2.57 11.85
CA THR A 292 5.31 3.96 11.46
C THR A 292 6.35 4.91 12.05
N ASN A 293 6.58 4.83 13.36
CA ASN A 293 7.54 5.68 14.07
C ASN A 293 8.96 5.52 13.50
N LYS A 294 9.37 4.29 13.21
CA LYS A 294 10.69 4.02 12.60
C LYS A 294 10.80 4.54 11.18
N LYS A 295 9.74 4.43 10.38
CA LYS A 295 9.71 4.95 9.01
C LYS A 295 9.87 6.47 8.98
N GLU A 296 9.15 7.18 9.85
CA GLU A 296 9.27 8.64 9.99
C GLU A 296 10.70 9.05 10.37
N ARG A 297 11.32 8.36 11.34
CA ARG A 297 12.73 8.58 11.72
C ARG A 297 13.68 8.35 10.56
N CYS A 298 13.49 7.28 9.80
CA CYS A 298 14.32 6.95 8.65
C CYS A 298 14.31 8.09 7.61
N VAL A 299 13.14 8.69 7.34
CA VAL A 299 13.03 9.85 6.44
C VAL A 299 13.86 11.03 6.95
N PHE A 300 13.83 11.32 8.26
CA PHE A 300 14.67 12.38 8.84
C PHE A 300 16.17 12.08 8.73
N LEU A 301 16.57 10.83 8.98
CA LEU A 301 17.96 10.39 8.82
C LEU A 301 18.44 10.52 7.37
N GLU A 302 17.60 10.16 6.41
CA GLU A 302 17.89 10.33 4.97
C GLU A 302 18.11 11.80 4.62
N GLN A 303 17.26 12.71 5.13
CA GLN A 303 17.42 14.16 4.94
C GLN A 303 18.75 14.67 5.52
N ILE A 304 19.12 14.21 6.73
CA ILE A 304 20.40 14.56 7.37
C ILE A 304 21.58 14.09 6.50
N CYS A 305 21.58 12.82 6.09
CA CYS A 305 22.64 12.26 5.25
C CYS A 305 22.77 12.98 3.91
N LYS A 306 21.65 13.26 3.24
CA LYS A 306 21.63 14.01 1.98
C LYS A 306 22.25 15.40 2.15
N LYS A 307 21.80 16.16 3.15
CA LYS A 307 22.35 17.49 3.45
C LYS A 307 23.86 17.44 3.73
N ARG A 308 24.33 16.45 4.49
CA ARG A 308 25.76 16.31 4.80
C ARG A 308 26.61 15.89 3.62
N LEU A 309 26.06 15.16 2.67
CA LEU A 309 26.76 14.83 1.43
C LEU A 309 26.94 16.08 0.55
N GLU A 310 25.93 16.95 0.49
CA GLU A 310 25.96 18.21 -0.27
C GLU A 310 26.84 19.30 0.38
N ASP A 311 26.98 19.28 1.71
CA ASP A 311 27.79 20.25 2.46
C ASP A 311 29.27 20.27 2.03
N ALA A 312 29.83 21.47 1.88
CA ALA A 312 31.22 21.65 1.46
C ALA A 312 32.25 21.24 2.53
N CYS A 313 31.88 21.32 3.82
CA CYS A 313 32.76 21.07 4.96
C CYS A 313 32.99 19.58 5.23
N SER A 314 34.15 19.23 5.79
CA SER A 314 34.39 17.86 6.27
C SER A 314 33.69 17.65 7.60
N ASN A 315 32.95 16.56 7.73
CA ASN A 315 32.44 16.08 9.01
C ASN A 315 32.53 14.55 9.04
N CYS A 316 32.53 13.99 10.26
CA CYS A 316 32.71 12.57 10.49
C CYS A 316 31.67 11.70 9.74
N LEU A 317 30.42 12.14 9.66
CA LEU A 317 29.37 11.42 8.94
C LEU A 317 29.66 11.36 7.43
N ARG A 318 29.97 12.48 6.80
CA ARG A 318 30.31 12.56 5.37
C ARG A 318 31.54 11.72 5.06
N GLU A 319 32.55 11.75 5.91
CA GLU A 319 33.75 10.92 5.78
C GLU A 319 33.40 9.43 5.79
N TRP A 320 32.55 8.98 6.71
CA TRP A 320 32.07 7.60 6.75
C TRP A 320 31.24 7.23 5.52
N LEU A 321 30.30 8.08 5.10
CA LEU A 321 29.48 7.82 3.91
C LEU A 321 30.34 7.71 2.64
N ASN A 322 31.32 8.59 2.47
CA ASN A 322 32.29 8.53 1.38
C ASN A 322 33.13 7.25 1.46
N ARG A 323 33.63 6.90 2.66
CA ARG A 323 34.42 5.68 2.89
C ARG A 323 33.63 4.43 2.52
N LEU A 324 32.36 4.34 2.90
CA LEU A 324 31.50 3.22 2.53
C LEU A 324 31.25 3.14 1.02
N TRP A 325 31.02 4.29 0.36
CA TRP A 325 30.85 4.33 -1.10
C TRP A 325 32.12 3.88 -1.83
N ILE A 326 33.28 4.40 -1.45
CA ILE A 326 34.58 3.99 -2.04
C ILE A 326 34.80 2.49 -1.84
N LEU A 327 34.54 1.98 -0.63
CA LEU A 327 34.66 0.57 -0.30
C LEU A 327 33.73 -0.29 -1.15
N PHE A 328 32.47 0.12 -1.31
CA PHE A 328 31.47 -0.58 -2.11
C PHE A 328 31.87 -0.65 -3.59
N VAL A 329 32.35 0.45 -4.16
CA VAL A 329 32.69 0.53 -5.58
C VAL A 329 33.99 -0.20 -5.90
N THR A 330 35.03 0.02 -5.09
CA THR A 330 36.41 -0.33 -5.46
C THR A 330 37.00 -1.46 -4.64
N GLY A 331 36.38 -1.83 -3.52
CA GLY A 331 37.00 -2.74 -2.57
C GLY A 331 38.26 -2.15 -1.92
N VAL A 332 38.36 -0.82 -1.81
CA VAL A 332 39.45 -0.15 -1.08
C VAL A 332 38.88 0.49 0.18
N ASP A 333 39.44 0.13 1.34
CA ASP A 333 39.09 0.78 2.61
C ASP A 333 39.86 2.10 2.74
N SER A 334 39.18 3.20 2.47
CA SER A 334 39.77 4.54 2.54
C SER A 334 39.63 5.13 3.94
N ASP A 335 40.69 5.08 4.75
CA ASP A 335 40.72 5.79 6.02
C ASP A 335 41.12 7.26 5.80
N PRO A 336 40.28 8.25 6.13
CA PRO A 336 40.62 9.67 6.01
C PRO A 336 41.82 10.08 6.87
N ALA A 337 42.07 9.38 7.98
CA ALA A 337 43.24 9.59 8.84
C ALA A 337 44.47 8.80 8.38
N GLY A 338 44.34 8.00 7.32
CA GLY A 338 45.41 7.18 6.76
C GLY A 338 46.42 7.99 5.94
N PRO A 339 47.69 7.56 5.86
CA PRO A 339 48.75 8.31 5.20
C PRO A 339 48.73 8.25 3.66
N ARG A 340 47.78 7.51 3.05
CA ARG A 340 47.75 7.29 1.59
C ARG A 340 46.54 7.98 0.96
N ALA A 341 46.81 8.99 0.13
CA ALA A 341 45.83 9.54 -0.78
C ALA A 341 45.33 8.48 -1.77
N LEU A 342 44.06 8.55 -2.17
CA LEU A 342 43.47 7.66 -3.17
C LEU A 342 44.17 7.83 -4.52
N SER A 343 44.45 6.71 -5.20
CA SER A 343 45.00 6.74 -6.55
C SER A 343 44.01 7.42 -7.52
N TYR A 344 44.53 7.92 -8.64
CA TYR A 344 43.67 8.48 -9.70
C TYR A 344 42.66 7.46 -10.21
N GLU A 345 43.07 6.20 -10.37
CA GLU A 345 42.22 5.10 -10.83
C GLU A 345 41.05 4.85 -9.88
N VAL A 346 41.29 4.83 -8.57
CA VAL A 346 40.23 4.68 -7.56
C VAL A 346 39.26 5.86 -7.61
N ARG A 347 39.78 7.09 -7.67
CA ARG A 347 38.93 8.30 -7.76
C ARG A 347 38.07 8.31 -9.01
N LYS A 348 38.64 7.92 -10.16
CA LYS A 348 37.91 7.79 -11.42
C LYS A 348 36.83 6.72 -11.35
N ALA A 349 37.17 5.53 -10.85
CA ALA A 349 36.20 4.44 -10.69
C ALA A 349 35.02 4.83 -9.78
N VAL A 350 35.29 5.55 -8.69
CA VAL A 350 34.26 6.06 -7.76
C VAL A 350 33.36 7.11 -8.43
N HIS A 351 33.92 7.98 -9.25
CA HIS A 351 33.17 9.00 -9.98
C HIS A 351 32.28 8.38 -11.07
N ASP A 352 32.79 7.41 -11.80
CA ASP A 352 32.11 6.82 -12.97
C ASP A 352 31.16 5.66 -12.59
N ALA A 353 31.17 5.23 -11.33
CA ALA A 353 30.38 4.10 -10.86
C ALA A 353 28.86 4.35 -10.92
N GLN A 354 28.15 3.29 -11.31
CA GLN A 354 26.69 3.23 -11.30
C GLN A 354 26.20 2.36 -10.15
N PHE A 355 25.03 2.70 -9.60
CA PHE A 355 24.38 1.92 -8.55
C PHE A 355 23.01 1.44 -9.06
N THR A 356 22.90 0.16 -9.36
CA THR A 356 21.72 -0.46 -9.98
C THR A 356 20.77 -1.06 -8.93
N GLU A 357 19.54 -1.39 -9.33
CA GLU A 357 18.59 -2.13 -8.46
C GLU A 357 19.19 -3.45 -7.95
N ALA A 358 19.93 -4.16 -8.82
CA ALA A 358 20.64 -5.38 -8.44
C ALA A 358 21.69 -5.15 -7.34
N ASP A 359 22.41 -4.02 -7.40
CA ASP A 359 23.37 -3.62 -6.36
C ASP A 359 22.65 -3.37 -5.03
N ALA A 360 21.48 -2.73 -5.10
CA ALA A 360 20.66 -2.39 -3.96
C ALA A 360 20.09 -3.63 -3.24
N ILE A 361 19.59 -4.62 -4.01
CA ILE A 361 19.14 -5.91 -3.49
C ILE A 361 20.29 -6.66 -2.78
N ILE A 362 21.46 -6.74 -3.42
CA ILE A 362 22.62 -7.44 -2.85
C ILE A 362 23.10 -6.74 -1.58
N LEU A 363 23.16 -5.40 -1.59
CA LEU A 363 23.54 -4.60 -0.43
C LEU A 363 22.59 -4.84 0.75
N GLN A 364 21.27 -4.75 0.56
CA GLN A 364 20.29 -5.02 1.62
C GLN A 364 20.38 -6.46 2.13
N ALA A 365 20.59 -7.44 1.25
CA ALA A 365 20.75 -8.84 1.64
C ALA A 365 22.00 -9.05 2.51
N CYS A 366 23.13 -8.42 2.17
CA CYS A 366 24.37 -8.45 2.97
C CYS A 366 24.21 -7.75 4.31
N LEU A 367 23.52 -6.60 4.34
CA LEU A 367 23.20 -5.88 5.59
C LEU A 367 22.34 -6.74 6.52
N LEU A 368 21.28 -7.37 5.98
CA LEU A 368 20.41 -8.27 6.73
C LEU A 368 21.14 -9.51 7.22
N PHE A 369 21.94 -10.15 6.36
CA PHE A 369 22.75 -11.31 6.72
C PHE A 369 23.78 -10.98 7.82
N SER A 370 24.41 -9.79 7.75
CA SER A 370 25.30 -9.31 8.79
C SER A 370 24.58 -9.05 10.11
N PHE A 371 23.33 -8.55 10.06
CA PHE A 371 22.54 -8.26 11.26
C PHE A 371 21.95 -9.53 11.89
N ILE A 372 21.56 -10.52 11.08
CA ILE A 372 20.97 -11.78 11.53
C ILE A 372 21.72 -12.95 10.89
N PRO A 373 22.91 -13.33 11.42
CA PRO A 373 23.75 -14.38 10.83
C PRO A 373 23.12 -15.78 10.85
N SER A 374 22.04 -15.97 11.61
CA SER A 374 21.28 -17.24 11.63
C SER A 374 20.33 -17.41 10.43
N LEU A 375 20.07 -16.34 9.66
CA LEU A 375 19.40 -16.44 8.36
C LEU A 375 20.41 -16.84 7.29
N LYS A 376 20.00 -17.72 6.37
CA LYS A 376 20.81 -18.02 5.19
C LYS A 376 20.82 -16.81 4.24
N TYR A 377 21.94 -16.58 3.57
CA TYR A 377 22.06 -15.45 2.64
C TYR A 377 20.97 -15.46 1.55
N GLU A 378 20.63 -16.64 1.01
CA GLU A 378 19.62 -16.78 -0.04
C GLU A 378 18.23 -16.35 0.44
N VAL A 379 17.95 -16.53 1.74
CA VAL A 379 16.72 -16.05 2.38
C VAL A 379 16.76 -14.53 2.49
N CYS A 380 17.88 -13.95 2.94
CA CYS A 380 18.05 -12.51 2.98
C CYS A 380 17.87 -11.88 1.60
N GLN A 381 18.47 -12.48 0.56
CA GLN A 381 18.31 -12.05 -0.82
C GLN A 381 16.85 -12.13 -1.28
N ALA A 382 16.13 -13.22 -0.99
CA ALA A 382 14.72 -13.33 -1.37
C ALA A 382 13.81 -12.29 -0.68
N LEU A 383 14.09 -11.95 0.58
CA LEU A 383 13.38 -10.90 1.32
C LEU A 383 13.64 -9.51 0.70
N SER A 384 14.89 -9.19 0.38
CA SER A 384 15.26 -7.93 -0.25
C SER A 384 14.73 -7.81 -1.69
N GLU A 385 14.83 -8.86 -2.50
CA GLU A 385 14.21 -8.92 -3.84
C GLU A 385 12.72 -8.62 -3.79
N SER A 386 12.05 -9.17 -2.77
CA SER A 386 10.63 -8.93 -2.57
C SER A 386 10.40 -7.43 -2.37
N ASP A 387 11.06 -6.78 -1.40
CA ASP A 387 10.87 -5.34 -1.12
C ASP A 387 10.98 -4.47 -2.38
N TYR A 388 11.99 -4.69 -3.22
CA TYR A 388 12.18 -3.93 -4.47
C TYR A 388 11.08 -4.17 -5.51
N GLN A 389 10.54 -5.39 -5.61
CA GLN A 389 9.45 -5.69 -6.55
C GLN A 389 8.10 -5.12 -6.12
N ALA A 390 7.89 -4.89 -4.82
CA ALA A 390 6.67 -4.26 -4.30
C ALA A 390 6.70 -2.74 -4.49
N ALA A 391 7.89 -2.14 -4.38
CA ALA A 391 8.14 -0.75 -4.72
C ALA A 391 8.25 -0.57 -6.25
N GLN A 392 7.22 -0.95 -7.03
CA GLN A 392 7.18 -0.61 -8.46
C GLN A 392 7.18 0.92 -8.59
N PRO A 393 8.24 1.53 -9.15
CA PRO A 393 8.24 2.96 -9.36
C PRO A 393 7.27 3.28 -10.49
N GLU A 394 6.39 4.26 -10.28
CA GLU A 394 5.90 5.06 -11.40
C GLU A 394 7.13 5.47 -12.21
N LYS A 395 7.13 5.14 -13.50
CA LYS A 395 8.20 5.49 -14.44
C LYS A 395 8.54 6.98 -14.23
N LYS A 396 9.69 7.25 -13.59
CA LYS A 396 10.24 8.59 -13.57
C LYS A 396 10.50 8.97 -15.02
N ILE A 397 9.70 9.89 -15.52
CA ILE A 397 9.96 10.58 -16.77
C ILE A 397 11.34 11.21 -16.60
N GLU A 398 12.27 10.81 -17.46
CA GLU A 398 13.58 11.44 -17.56
C GLU A 398 13.38 12.91 -17.89
N VAL A 399 13.56 13.77 -16.89
CA VAL A 399 13.77 15.19 -17.14
C VAL A 399 15.22 15.32 -17.54
N SER A 400 15.45 15.64 -18.82
CA SER A 400 16.77 15.92 -19.37
C SER A 400 17.49 16.96 -18.50
N THR A 401 18.60 16.57 -17.88
CA THR A 401 19.45 17.49 -17.14
C THR A 401 20.31 18.29 -18.11
N LEU A 402 19.97 19.57 -18.25
CA LEU A 402 20.93 20.62 -18.57
C LEU A 402 22.08 20.53 -17.55
N GLU A 403 23.33 20.64 -18.02
CA GLU A 403 24.55 20.51 -17.22
C GLU A 403 24.49 21.37 -15.94
N SER A 404 24.20 20.71 -14.82
CA SER A 404 24.34 21.31 -13.50
C SER A 404 25.82 21.43 -13.14
N PRO A 405 26.26 22.51 -12.47
CA PRO A 405 27.65 22.71 -12.09
C PRO A 405 28.15 21.50 -11.30
N GLN A 406 29.38 21.05 -11.59
CA GLN A 406 30.04 19.86 -11.03
C GLN A 406 29.56 19.53 -9.61
N ARG A 407 28.55 18.64 -9.50
CA ARG A 407 28.09 18.16 -8.19
C ARG A 407 29.26 17.39 -7.57
N ARG A 408 29.62 17.71 -6.34
CA ARG A 408 30.65 16.98 -5.58
C ARG A 408 30.25 15.54 -5.26
N VAL A 409 28.96 15.21 -5.36
CA VAL A 409 28.36 13.90 -5.06
C VAL A 409 27.61 13.43 -6.29
N THR A 410 27.82 12.17 -6.68
CA THR A 410 27.17 11.59 -7.86
C THR A 410 25.76 11.07 -7.51
N PRO A 411 24.81 11.04 -8.46
CA PRO A 411 23.48 10.45 -8.24
C PRO A 411 23.54 8.99 -7.75
N SER A 412 24.54 8.22 -8.21
CA SER A 412 24.81 6.85 -7.74
C SER A 412 25.16 6.80 -6.26
N GLN A 413 26.01 7.73 -5.78
CA GLN A 413 26.37 7.82 -4.38
C GLN A 413 25.18 8.26 -3.51
N GLU A 414 24.34 9.19 -3.99
CA GLU A 414 23.09 9.58 -3.31
C GLU A 414 22.16 8.36 -3.18
N THR A 415 21.98 7.59 -4.25
CA THR A 415 21.11 6.41 -4.27
C THR A 415 21.64 5.29 -3.37
N PHE A 416 22.94 5.01 -3.41
CA PHE A 416 23.59 4.06 -2.49
C PHE A 416 23.35 4.45 -1.03
N THR A 417 23.57 5.74 -0.72
CA THR A 417 23.36 6.27 0.64
C THR A 417 21.92 6.12 1.08
N HIS A 418 20.96 6.44 0.21
CA HIS A 418 19.54 6.24 0.51
C HIS A 418 19.23 4.77 0.83
N VAL A 419 19.72 3.81 0.04
CA VAL A 419 19.48 2.38 0.30
C VAL A 419 20.16 1.89 1.59
N PHE A 420 21.37 2.36 1.86
CA PHE A 420 22.06 2.06 3.11
C PHE A 420 21.28 2.60 4.33
N ILE A 421 20.83 3.86 4.27
CA ILE A 421 20.07 4.49 5.35
C ILE A 421 18.66 3.89 5.48
N SER A 422 18.00 3.47 4.39
CA SER A 422 16.68 2.82 4.50
C SER A 422 16.74 1.56 5.37
N PHE A 423 17.86 0.83 5.31
CA PHE A 423 18.13 -0.33 6.16
C PHE A 423 18.60 0.08 7.56
N VAL A 424 19.71 0.84 7.64
CA VAL A 424 20.36 1.15 8.93
C VAL A 424 19.51 2.10 9.77
N GLY A 425 18.89 3.10 9.14
CA GLY A 425 17.98 4.03 9.80
C GLY A 425 16.75 3.36 10.41
N SER A 426 16.30 2.24 9.84
CA SER A 426 15.26 1.39 10.45
C SER A 426 15.72 0.71 11.75
N LEU A 427 17.02 0.65 12.02
CA LEU A 427 17.58 0.11 13.26
C LEU A 427 17.86 1.18 14.31
N LEU A 428 18.17 2.40 13.89
CA LEU A 428 18.63 3.46 14.80
C LEU A 428 17.51 3.98 15.70
N ASP A 429 17.88 4.24 16.95
CA ASP A 429 16.97 4.76 17.97
C ASP A 429 17.12 6.28 18.13
N THR A 430 18.13 6.91 17.51
CA THR A 430 18.35 8.36 17.53
C THR A 430 18.49 8.99 16.14
N LEU A 431 18.48 10.33 16.10
CA LEU A 431 18.69 11.14 14.90
C LEU A 431 20.09 11.76 14.83
N THR A 432 21.05 11.26 15.61
CA THR A 432 22.36 11.91 15.75
C THR A 432 23.34 11.47 14.66
N GLU A 433 24.07 12.42 14.08
CA GLU A 433 25.12 12.13 13.09
C GLU A 433 26.20 11.18 13.63
N ALA A 434 26.49 11.29 14.93
CA ALA A 434 27.45 10.43 15.61
C ALA A 434 27.00 8.96 15.66
N GLU A 435 25.70 8.70 15.91
CA GLU A 435 25.18 7.33 15.86
C GLU A 435 25.19 6.78 14.45
N ILE A 436 24.82 7.59 13.44
CA ILE A 436 24.88 7.16 12.03
C ILE A 436 26.32 6.80 11.63
N ALA A 437 27.31 7.63 12.01
CA ALA A 437 28.72 7.34 11.76
C ALA A 437 29.18 6.05 12.45
N LYS A 438 28.74 5.82 13.70
CA LYS A 438 29.03 4.57 14.42
C LYS A 438 28.39 3.37 13.72
N ALA A 439 27.15 3.49 13.28
CA ALA A 439 26.47 2.43 12.53
C ALA A 439 27.15 2.15 11.19
N ALA A 440 27.59 3.19 10.46
CA ALA A 440 28.40 3.04 9.25
C ALA A 440 29.68 2.24 9.51
N ALA A 441 30.38 2.50 10.62
CA ALA A 441 31.54 1.72 11.02
C ALA A 441 31.21 0.25 11.29
N GLU A 442 30.16 -0.02 12.06
CA GLU A 442 29.72 -1.38 12.42
C GLU A 442 29.22 -2.18 11.19
N PHE A 443 28.60 -1.53 10.21
CA PHE A 443 28.11 -2.17 8.98
C PHE A 443 29.12 -2.20 7.83
N LYS A 444 30.32 -1.60 7.98
CA LYS A 444 31.40 -1.66 6.99
C LYS A 444 31.69 -3.09 6.48
N PRO A 445 31.75 -4.16 7.30
CA PRO A 445 31.98 -5.52 6.81
C PRO A 445 30.88 -6.03 5.87
N ALA A 446 29.63 -5.60 6.05
CA ALA A 446 28.53 -5.96 5.16
C ALA A 446 28.65 -5.26 3.80
N ILE A 447 29.13 -4.02 3.77
CA ILE A 447 29.44 -3.29 2.53
C ILE A 447 30.55 -4.01 1.76
N TRP A 448 31.58 -4.46 2.46
CA TRP A 448 32.65 -5.27 1.88
C TRP A 448 32.13 -6.59 1.29
N ASP A 449 31.29 -7.33 2.02
CA ASP A 449 30.70 -8.58 1.52
C ASP A 449 29.86 -8.35 0.26
N ALA A 450 29.08 -7.26 0.22
CA ALA A 450 28.31 -6.89 -0.96
C ALA A 450 29.21 -6.65 -2.18
N GLN A 451 30.29 -5.88 -2.02
CA GLN A 451 31.27 -5.63 -3.09
C GLN A 451 31.89 -6.94 -3.59
N GLN A 452 32.31 -7.81 -2.68
CA GLN A 452 32.92 -9.11 -3.02
C GLN A 452 31.95 -10.03 -3.78
N ARG A 453 30.67 -10.05 -3.39
CA ARG A 453 29.63 -10.83 -4.07
C ARG A 453 29.32 -10.28 -5.46
N ILE A 454 29.25 -8.96 -5.61
CA ILE A 454 29.05 -8.31 -6.91
C ILE A 454 30.22 -8.64 -7.83
N ALA A 455 31.47 -8.51 -7.34
CA ALA A 455 32.67 -8.86 -8.09
C ALA A 455 32.70 -10.35 -8.52
N LYS A 456 32.09 -11.24 -7.73
CA LYS A 456 31.92 -12.68 -8.03
C LYS A 456 30.70 -13.01 -8.89
N GLY A 457 29.95 -12.02 -9.38
CA GLY A 457 28.84 -12.23 -10.31
C GLY A 457 27.48 -12.52 -9.67
N ALA A 458 27.27 -12.16 -8.40
CA ALA A 458 25.99 -12.41 -7.69
C ALA A 458 24.76 -11.77 -8.36
N LYS A 459 24.93 -10.74 -9.20
CA LYS A 459 23.81 -10.14 -9.96
C LYS A 459 23.05 -11.16 -10.82
N SER A 460 23.74 -12.21 -11.28
CA SER A 460 23.13 -13.28 -12.09
C SER A 460 22.17 -14.19 -11.34
N THR A 461 22.21 -14.21 -10.00
CA THR A 461 21.36 -15.09 -9.17
C THR A 461 20.05 -14.43 -8.77
N ILE A 462 19.89 -13.12 -9.02
CA ILE A 462 18.70 -12.36 -8.66
C ILE A 462 17.46 -12.92 -9.37
N GLY A 463 16.37 -13.11 -8.62
CA GLY A 463 15.12 -13.70 -9.09
C GLY A 463 15.10 -15.24 -9.09
N SER A 464 16.26 -15.91 -8.95
CA SER A 464 16.32 -17.37 -8.80
C SER A 464 16.07 -17.83 -7.36
N CYS A 465 16.46 -17.01 -6.38
CA CYS A 465 16.33 -17.31 -4.94
C CYS A 465 14.87 -17.30 -4.49
N ARG A 466 14.05 -16.37 -4.99
CA ARG A 466 12.61 -16.28 -4.66
C ARG A 466 11.83 -17.56 -5.01
N LYS A 467 12.04 -18.14 -6.19
CA LYS A 467 11.37 -19.40 -6.61
C LYS A 467 11.68 -20.57 -5.68
N LYS A 468 12.90 -20.62 -5.12
CA LYS A 468 13.30 -21.63 -4.14
C LYS A 468 12.75 -21.32 -2.74
N TYR A 469 12.71 -20.04 -2.37
CA TYR A 469 12.23 -19.58 -1.07
C TYR A 469 10.71 -19.74 -0.90
N GLU A 470 9.89 -19.39 -1.90
CA GLU A 470 8.44 -19.62 -1.87
C GLU A 470 8.07 -21.12 -1.75
N GLY A 471 8.96 -22.02 -2.18
CA GLY A 471 8.84 -23.47 -1.95
C GLY A 471 9.23 -23.93 -0.54
N SER A 472 9.93 -23.11 0.22
CA SER A 472 10.46 -23.41 1.56
C SER A 472 9.65 -22.83 2.72
N ILE A 473 8.68 -21.96 2.42
CA ILE A 473 7.79 -21.39 3.43
C ILE A 473 6.77 -22.47 3.79
N PHE A 474 6.73 -22.82 5.07
CA PHE A 474 5.90 -23.89 5.61
C PHE A 474 4.43 -23.66 5.26
N LYS A 475 3.97 -24.28 4.17
CA LYS A 475 2.55 -24.50 3.92
C LYS A 475 2.18 -25.57 4.94
N GLY A 476 1.34 -25.21 5.92
CA GLY A 476 0.93 -26.12 6.99
C GLY A 476 0.63 -27.52 6.45
N SER A 477 0.80 -28.54 7.29
CA SER A 477 0.53 -29.93 6.95
C SER A 477 -0.96 -30.10 6.58
N GLY A 478 -1.31 -29.78 5.34
CA GLY A 478 -2.60 -30.13 4.77
C GLY A 478 -2.77 -31.62 4.96
N ILE A 479 -3.92 -32.03 5.49
CA ILE A 479 -4.20 -33.45 5.74
C ILE A 479 -3.97 -34.18 4.42
N HIS A 480 -2.97 -35.06 4.38
CA HIS A 480 -2.71 -35.87 3.21
C HIS A 480 -3.80 -36.94 3.16
N ILE A 481 -4.85 -36.66 2.40
CA ILE A 481 -5.94 -37.61 2.17
C ILE A 481 -5.47 -38.52 1.04
N ASP A 482 -4.90 -39.69 1.38
CA ASP A 482 -4.24 -40.62 0.45
C ASP A 482 -5.08 -41.00 -0.79
N HIS A 483 -6.40 -40.87 -0.68
CA HIS A 483 -7.37 -41.19 -1.70
C HIS A 483 -7.71 -40.01 -2.63
N LEU A 484 -7.06 -38.84 -2.50
CA LEU A 484 -7.20 -37.68 -3.40
C LEU A 484 -5.90 -37.40 -4.18
N ASP A 485 -6.00 -36.95 -5.44
CA ASP A 485 -4.88 -36.49 -6.26
C ASP A 485 -4.46 -35.05 -5.91
N LYS A 486 -3.41 -34.54 -6.56
CA LYS A 486 -2.87 -33.18 -6.36
C LYS A 486 -3.88 -32.06 -6.70
N LEU A 487 -5.01 -32.39 -7.33
CA LEU A 487 -6.09 -31.48 -7.69
C LEU A 487 -7.34 -31.67 -6.80
N GLY A 488 -7.27 -32.52 -5.76
CA GLY A 488 -8.37 -32.78 -4.83
C GLY A 488 -9.45 -33.73 -5.37
N ARG A 489 -9.18 -34.49 -6.44
CA ARG A 489 -10.11 -35.48 -7.00
C ARG A 489 -9.81 -36.86 -6.44
N ARG A 490 -10.82 -37.73 -6.27
CA ARG A 490 -10.58 -39.12 -5.87
C ARG A 490 -9.63 -39.80 -6.84
N LYS A 491 -8.50 -40.33 -6.34
CA LYS A 491 -7.64 -41.23 -7.11
C LYS A 491 -8.52 -42.39 -7.57
N GLN A 492 -8.63 -42.58 -8.88
CA GLN A 492 -9.22 -43.80 -9.40
C GLN A 492 -8.30 -44.94 -8.98
N VAL A 493 -8.74 -45.73 -8.00
CA VAL A 493 -8.06 -46.97 -7.65
C VAL A 493 -8.15 -47.87 -8.88
N PRO A 494 -7.02 -48.35 -9.45
CA PRO A 494 -7.12 -49.39 -10.46
C PRO A 494 -7.74 -50.61 -9.77
N LYS A 495 -8.91 -51.02 -10.26
CA LYS A 495 -9.44 -52.34 -9.95
C LYS A 495 -8.45 -53.36 -10.51
N PHE A 496 -7.81 -54.09 -9.60
CA PHE A 496 -7.01 -55.31 -9.78
C PHE A 496 -5.57 -55.15 -10.29
N VAL A 497 -4.62 -55.59 -9.45
CA VAL A 497 -3.84 -56.83 -9.69
C VAL A 497 -3.92 -57.67 -8.42
#